data_AF-A0A1Q4HNH4-F1
#
_entry.id   AF-A0A1Q4HNH4-F1
#
_cell.length_a   1.000
_cell.length_b   1.000
_cell.length_c   1.000
_cell.angle_alpha   90.00
_cell.angle_beta   90.00
_cell.angle_gamma   90.00
#
_symmetry.space_group_name_H-M   'P 1'
#
loop_
_entity.id
_entity.type
_entity.pdbx_description
1 polymer ?
#
loop_
_entity_poly.entity_id
_entity_poly.type
_entity_poly.pdbx_seq_one_letter_code
_entity_poly.pdbx_strand_id
1 'polypeptide(L)'
;MVEKYLIWNWITAARSDLASGALGASLYKLGYASGVQVVELEKGNIELCLNGACATLVVGDATIFSHIMKWSVEDILNIATRGSS
;
A
#
# COMPACT_ATOMS: atom_id res chain seq x y z
N MET A 1 -10.63 3.89 -3.26
CA MET A 1 -9.61 3.59 -2.23
C MET A 1 -9.74 2.17 -1.70
N VAL A 2 -10.94 1.78 -1.24
CA VAL A 2 -11.24 0.42 -0.77
C VAL A 2 -10.84 -0.66 -1.77
N GLU A 3 -11.20 -0.51 -3.05
CA GLU A 3 -10.84 -1.48 -4.10
C GLU A 3 -9.33 -1.71 -4.20
N LYS A 4 -8.52 -0.64 -4.30
CA LYS A 4 -7.06 -0.74 -4.35
C LYS A 4 -6.47 -1.41 -3.11
N TYR A 5 -7.02 -1.10 -1.93
CA TYR A 5 -6.59 -1.72 -0.67
C TYR A 5 -6.92 -3.21 -0.65
N LEU A 6 -8.14 -3.60 -1.04
CA LEU A 6 -8.54 -4.99 -1.09
C LEU A 6 -7.68 -5.76 -2.09
N ILE A 7 -7.50 -5.25 -3.31
CA ILE A 7 -6.67 -5.94 -4.31
C ILE A 7 -5.24 -6.12 -3.78
N TRP A 8 -4.64 -5.06 -3.24
CA TRP A 8 -3.29 -5.16 -2.67
C TRP A 8 -3.24 -6.17 -1.51
N ASN A 9 -4.17 -6.10 -0.57
CA ASN A 9 -4.23 -7.00 0.60
C ASN A 9 -4.42 -8.48 0.21
N TRP A 10 -5.26 -8.75 -0.79
CA TRP A 10 -5.45 -10.11 -1.29
C TRP A 10 -4.22 -10.62 -2.05
N ILE A 11 -3.54 -9.78 -2.83
CA ILE A 11 -2.29 -10.13 -3.49
C ILE A 11 -1.21 -10.44 -2.45
N THR A 12 -1.03 -9.59 -1.44
CA THR A 12 -0.04 -9.80 -0.38
C THR A 12 -0.35 -11.02 0.48
N ALA A 13 -1.62 -11.32 0.72
CA ALA A 13 -2.03 -12.55 1.41
C ALA A 13 -1.75 -13.81 0.56
N ALA A 14 -2.04 -13.78 -0.75
CA ALA A 14 -1.81 -14.90 -1.66
C ALA A 14 -0.32 -15.10 -2.01
N ARG A 15 0.45 -14.01 -2.01
CA ARG A 15 1.86 -13.92 -2.38
C ARG A 15 2.63 -13.19 -1.29
N SER A 16 2.78 -13.86 -0.15
CA SER A 16 3.46 -13.30 1.02
C SER A 16 4.92 -12.91 0.74
N ASP A 17 5.53 -13.54 -0.27
CA ASP A 17 6.83 -13.21 -0.86
C ASP A 17 6.89 -11.82 -1.51
N LEU A 18 5.75 -11.20 -1.84
CA LEU A 18 5.68 -9.84 -2.39
C LEU A 18 5.42 -8.80 -1.29
N ALA A 19 4.60 -9.17 -0.30
CA ALA A 19 4.22 -8.35 0.86
C ALA A 19 5.39 -8.10 1.83
N SER A 20 6.04 -9.19 2.23
CA SER A 20 7.27 -9.20 3.02
C SER A 20 8.53 -9.22 2.15
N GLY A 21 8.31 -9.17 0.83
CA GLY A 21 9.32 -9.20 -0.20
C GLY A 21 10.11 -7.93 -0.38
N ALA A 22 10.98 -7.96 -1.39
CA ALA A 22 11.79 -6.81 -1.78
C ALA A 22 10.93 -5.58 -2.08
N LEU A 23 9.75 -5.73 -2.68
CA LEU A 23 8.87 -4.60 -2.99
C LEU A 23 8.33 -3.92 -1.71
N GLY A 24 7.64 -4.67 -0.85
CA GLY A 24 7.09 -4.13 0.40
C GLY A 24 8.17 -3.52 1.28
N ALA A 25 9.31 -4.20 1.45
CA ALA A 25 10.44 -3.70 2.22
C ALA A 25 11.08 -2.43 1.60
N SER A 26 11.16 -2.36 0.27
CA SER A 26 11.71 -1.18 -0.41
C SER A 26 10.77 0.02 -0.27
N LEU A 27 9.46 -0.18 -0.44
CA LEU A 27 8.47 0.88 -0.26
C LEU A 27 8.41 1.37 1.19
N TYR A 28 8.46 0.46 2.16
CA TYR A 28 8.49 0.83 3.58
C TYR A 28 9.71 1.71 3.91
N LYS A 29 10.90 1.39 3.38
CA LYS A 29 12.11 2.19 3.57
C LYS A 29 12.05 3.59 2.98
N LEU A 30 11.20 3.82 1.97
CA LEU A 30 11.00 5.16 1.40
C LEU A 30 10.16 6.07 2.32
N GLY A 31 9.52 5.52 3.36
CA GLY A 31 8.55 6.26 4.16
C GLY A 31 7.27 6.53 3.38
N TYR A 32 6.53 7.58 3.75
CA TYR A 32 5.29 7.94 3.06
C TYR A 32 5.53 8.57 1.69
N ALA A 33 4.66 8.24 0.74
CA ALA A 33 4.71 8.77 -0.62
C ALA A 33 4.47 10.29 -0.68
N SER A 34 5.21 10.97 -1.54
CA SER A 34 4.99 12.39 -1.80
C SER A 34 3.61 12.68 -2.40
N GLY A 35 2.98 13.77 -1.96
CA GLY A 35 1.65 14.19 -2.40
C GLY A 35 0.49 13.40 -1.80
N VAL A 36 0.76 12.50 -0.85
CA VAL A 36 -0.27 11.88 0.00
C VAL A 36 -0.34 12.65 1.30
N GLN A 37 -1.53 13.08 1.69
CA GLN A 37 -1.75 13.65 3.01
C GLN A 37 -1.74 12.52 4.04
N VAL A 38 -0.96 12.70 5.10
CA VAL A 38 -0.78 11.72 6.17
C VAL A 38 -1.22 12.36 7.49
N VAL A 39 -2.15 11.73 8.19
CA VAL A 39 -2.63 12.17 9.50
C VAL A 39 -2.45 11.02 10.49
N GLU A 40 -1.71 11.26 11.56
CA GLU A 40 -1.60 10.31 12.66
C GLU A 40 -2.89 10.32 13.49
N LEU A 41 -3.44 9.13 13.73
CA LEU A 41 -4.61 8.91 14.55
C LEU A 41 -4.22 8.14 15.82
N GLU A 42 -5.18 7.98 16.73
CA GLU A 42 -4.96 7.21 17.94
C GLU A 42 -4.63 5.72 17.65
N LYS A 43 -3.90 5.10 18.59
CA LYS A 43 -3.57 3.67 18.59
C LYS A 43 -2.72 3.21 17.40
N GLY A 44 -1.89 4.10 16.84
CA GLY A 44 -0.96 3.76 15.77
C GLY A 44 -1.62 3.58 14.40
N ASN A 45 -2.82 4.14 14.23
CA ASN A 45 -3.47 4.23 12.94
C ASN A 45 -3.05 5.51 12.22
N ILE A 46 -3.08 5.45 10.90
CA ILE A 46 -2.70 6.54 10.00
C ILE A 46 -3.82 6.68 8.98
N GLU A 47 -4.31 7.89 8.80
CA GLU A 47 -5.17 8.23 7.67
C GLU A 47 -4.33 8.77 6.51
N LEU A 48 -4.51 8.15 5.35
CA LEU A 48 -3.90 8.54 4.09
C LEU A 48 -4.97 9.11 3.18
N CYS A 49 -4.79 10.33 2.68
CA CYS A 49 -5.72 10.93 1.72
C CYS A 49 -5.00 11.31 0.42
N LEU A 50 -5.63 10.98 -0.71
CA LEU A 50 -5.18 11.34 -2.05
C LEU A 50 -6.40 11.79 -2.87
N ASN A 51 -6.38 13.03 -3.36
CA ASN A 51 -7.45 13.61 -4.19
C ASN A 51 -8.85 13.46 -3.56
N GLY A 52 -8.95 13.67 -2.24
CA GLY A 52 -10.22 13.60 -1.49
C GLY A 52 -10.70 12.18 -1.14
N ALA A 53 -10.00 11.13 -1.57
CA ALA A 53 -10.27 9.75 -1.15
C ALA A 53 -9.27 9.31 -0.08
N CYS A 54 -9.77 8.76 1.03
CA CYS A 54 -8.95 8.42 2.19
C CYS A 54 -8.98 6.92 2.54
N ALA A 55 -7.97 6.46 3.27
CA ALA A 55 -7.87 5.14 3.89
C ALA A 55 -7.21 5.23 5.26
N THR A 56 -7.75 4.52 6.25
CA THR A 56 -7.17 4.40 7.59
C THR A 56 -6.53 3.03 7.75
N LEU A 57 -5.24 3.00 8.07
CA LEU A 57 -4.44 1.78 8.17
C LEU A 57 -3.50 1.84 9.37
N VAL A 58 -3.05 0.68 9.85
CA VAL A 58 -1.95 0.62 10.83
C VAL A 58 -0.64 1.13 10.20
N VAL A 59 0.24 1.74 11.01
CA VAL A 59 1.42 2.48 10.52
C VAL A 59 2.27 1.72 9.49
N GLY A 60 2.45 0.41 9.67
CA GLY A 60 3.20 -0.46 8.76
C GLY A 60 2.61 -0.48 7.36
N ASP A 61 1.34 -0.88 7.28
CA ASP A 61 0.59 -0.96 6.03
C ASP A 61 0.39 0.42 5.42
N ALA A 62 0.17 1.45 6.23
CA ALA A 62 0.01 2.83 5.76
C ALA A 62 1.26 3.31 5.02
N THR A 63 2.45 3.02 5.56
CA THR A 63 3.71 3.43 4.94
C THR A 63 3.84 2.86 3.53
N ILE A 64 3.56 1.56 3.36
CA ILE A 64 3.61 0.88 2.06
C ILE A 64 2.48 1.35 1.14
N PHE A 65 1.24 1.33 1.63
CA PHE A 65 0.05 1.61 0.84
C PHE A 65 0.00 3.06 0.35
N SER A 66 0.68 4.00 1.02
CA SER A 66 0.81 5.38 0.54
C SER A 66 1.40 5.49 -0.87
N HIS A 67 2.27 4.55 -1.28
CA HIS A 67 2.79 4.49 -2.65
C HIS A 67 1.81 3.78 -3.58
N ILE A 68 1.25 2.66 -3.13
CA ILE A 68 0.38 1.78 -3.93
C ILE A 68 -0.96 2.46 -4.28
N MET A 69 -1.50 3.29 -3.38
CA MET A 69 -2.75 4.02 -3.62
C MET A 69 -2.66 4.97 -4.83
N LYS A 70 -1.45 5.38 -5.23
CA LYS A 70 -1.18 6.21 -6.41
C LYS A 70 -1.18 5.42 -7.72
N TRP A 71 -1.03 4.09 -7.66
CA TRP A 71 -0.97 3.23 -8.84
C TRP A 71 -2.36 2.97 -9.42
N SER A 72 -2.44 2.62 -10.70
CA SER A 72 -3.69 2.14 -11.29
C SER A 72 -4.07 0.77 -10.71
N VAL A 73 -5.33 0.37 -10.85
CA VAL A 73 -5.75 -0.99 -10.45
C VAL A 73 -4.98 -2.06 -11.23
N GLU A 74 -4.73 -1.81 -12.52
CA GLU A 74 -3.96 -2.71 -13.38
C GLU A 74 -2.51 -2.85 -12.91
N ASP A 75 -1.86 -1.75 -12.54
CA ASP A 75 -0.50 -1.79 -11.98
C ASP A 75 -0.43 -2.61 -10.69
N ILE A 76 -1.46 -2.52 -9.84
CA ILE A 76 -1.55 -3.31 -8.60
C ILE A 76 -1.72 -4.79 -8.94
N LEU A 77 -2.60 -5.14 -9.88
CA LEU A 77 -2.80 -6.53 -10.32
C LEU A 77 -1.53 -7.12 -10.94
N ASN A 78 -0.76 -6.30 -11.66
CA ASN A 78 0.53 -6.70 -12.23
C ASN A 78 1.59 -7.05 -11.18
N ILE A 79 1.41 -6.66 -9.91
CA ILE A 79 2.26 -7.15 -8.82
C ILE A 79 2.12 -8.67 -8.69
N ALA A 80 0.89 -9.20 -8.78
CA ALA A 80 0.62 -10.63 -8.60
C ALA A 80 1.29 -11.53 -9.66
N THR A 81 1.53 -10.98 -10.85
CA THR A 81 2.12 -11.68 -12.00
C THR A 81 3.64 -11.51 -12.09
N ARG A 82 4.20 -10.50 -11.41
CA ARG A 82 5.65 -10.28 -11.35
C ARG A 82 6.28 -11.21 -10.31
N GLY A 83 6.58 -12.43 -10.74
CA GLY A 83 7.33 -13.40 -9.97
C GLY A 83 7.10 -14.82 -10.46
N SER A 84 7.75 -15.17 -11.57
CA SER A 84 7.96 -16.52 -12.12
C SER A 84 9.09 -16.43 -13.16
N SER A 85 10.32 -16.29 -12.69
CA SER A 85 11.54 -16.43 -13.49
C SER A 85 12.68 -16.86 -12.59
#